data_AF-A0A950RZJ7-F1
#
_entry.id   AF-A0A950RZJ7-F1
#
_cell.length_a   1.000
_cell.length_b   1.000
_cell.length_c   1.000
_cell.angle_alpha   90.00
_cell.angle_beta   90.00
_cell.angle_gamma   90.00
#
_symmetry.space_group_name_H-M   'P 1'
#
loop_
_entity.id
_entity.type
_entity.pdbx_description
1 polymer ?
#
loop_
_entity_poly.entity_id
_entity_poly.type
_entity_poly.pdbx_seq_one_letter_code
_entity_poly.pdbx_strand_id
1 'polypeptide(L)'
;MIPERALVLFDRSGLPRSSPSPSLTIDDIHAQVSLDMTFFWAMAFIAAKKIARSDTDSAFDLLRMMRGARDRIQLHRSGTPVPAWGTIPTPHDPLPPTDPPGQLGYLRELIADLSTLQPTTNAVGGLVTPAAVAAINAFVQRISRQLQT
;
A
#
# COMPACT_ATOMS: atom_id res chain seq x y z
N MET A 1 -3.25 26.04 6.97
CA MET A 1 -3.93 26.09 5.66
C MET A 1 -5.10 25.10 5.74
N ILE A 2 -6.34 25.58 5.63
CA ILE A 2 -7.55 24.83 5.96
C ILE A 2 -8.41 24.62 4.70
N PRO A 3 -8.84 23.39 4.37
CA PRO A 3 -9.74 23.10 3.25
C PRO A 3 -11.12 23.77 3.40
N GLU A 4 -11.75 24.13 2.28
CA GLU A 4 -13.03 24.87 2.25
C GLU A 4 -14.21 24.16 2.96
N ARG A 5 -14.11 22.84 3.14
CA ARG A 5 -15.11 21.99 3.79
C ARG A 5 -14.69 21.45 5.16
N ALA A 6 -13.56 21.90 5.70
CA ALA A 6 -13.11 21.45 7.01
C ALA A 6 -13.87 22.17 8.13
N LEU A 7 -14.48 21.41 9.03
CA LEU A 7 -15.06 21.95 10.26
C LEU A 7 -13.92 22.29 11.22
N VAL A 8 -13.62 23.58 11.36
CA VAL A 8 -12.50 24.04 12.17
C VAL A 8 -12.89 24.02 13.64
N LEU A 9 -12.37 23.05 14.39
CA LEU A 9 -12.69 22.90 15.81
C LEU A 9 -11.96 23.96 16.68
N PHE A 10 -10.77 24.41 16.27
CA PHE A 10 -10.02 25.50 16.94
C PHE A 10 -9.15 26.26 15.93
N ASP A 11 -9.44 27.55 15.70
CA ASP A 11 -8.57 28.48 14.98
C ASP A 11 -8.12 29.59 15.93
N ARG A 12 -6.85 29.57 16.35
CA ARG A 12 -6.26 30.62 17.20
C ARG A 12 -5.33 31.57 16.45
N SER A 13 -5.04 31.30 15.17
CA SER A 13 -4.00 32.01 14.41
C SER A 13 -4.46 32.58 13.07
N GLY A 14 -5.74 32.43 12.69
CA GLY A 14 -6.31 33.08 11.52
C GLY A 14 -5.66 32.63 10.22
N LEU A 15 -5.38 31.34 10.08
CA LEU A 15 -4.66 30.82 8.93
C LEU A 15 -5.50 30.98 7.65
N PRO A 16 -4.95 31.56 6.57
CA PRO A 16 -5.68 31.72 5.31
C PRO A 16 -6.12 30.35 4.76
N ARG A 17 -7.34 30.33 4.21
CA ARG A 17 -7.92 29.17 3.54
C ARG A 17 -7.12 28.87 2.28
N SER A 18 -6.84 27.60 2.03
CA SER A 18 -6.09 27.19 0.85
C SER A 18 -6.98 27.18 -0.37
N SER A 19 -6.49 27.78 -1.45
CA SER A 19 -6.96 27.45 -2.80
C SER A 19 -6.88 25.92 -3.01
N PRO A 20 -7.82 25.32 -3.76
CA PRO A 20 -7.76 23.88 -4.05
C PRO A 20 -6.41 23.55 -4.68
N SER A 21 -5.73 22.54 -4.14
CA SER A 21 -4.51 22.01 -4.75
C SER A 21 -4.78 21.65 -6.21
N PRO A 22 -3.83 21.90 -7.13
CA PRO A 22 -4.00 21.51 -8.52
C PRO A 22 -4.35 20.02 -8.59
N SER A 23 -5.40 19.69 -9.34
CA SER A 23 -5.76 18.31 -9.62
C SER A 23 -4.58 17.63 -10.34
N LEU A 24 -4.11 16.50 -9.79
CA LEU A 24 -3.08 15.68 -10.42
C LEU A 24 -3.45 15.37 -11.87
N THR A 25 -2.48 15.46 -12.79
CA THR A 25 -2.71 15.06 -14.17
C THR A 25 -2.82 13.53 -14.27
N ILE A 26 -3.37 13.04 -15.38
CA ILE A 26 -3.44 11.60 -15.65
C ILE A 26 -2.04 10.99 -15.64
N ASP A 27 -1.05 11.69 -16.19
CA ASP A 27 0.35 11.25 -16.22
C ASP A 27 0.96 11.15 -14.82
N ASP A 28 0.63 12.08 -13.92
CA ASP A 28 1.09 12.02 -12.53
C ASP A 28 0.47 10.83 -11.78
N ILE A 29 -0.82 10.56 -12.00
CA ILE A 29 -1.51 9.40 -11.43
C ILE A 29 -0.85 8.11 -11.92
N HIS A 30 -0.53 8.04 -13.21
CA HIS A 30 0.13 6.91 -13.84
C HIS A 30 1.52 6.66 -13.23
N ALA A 31 2.32 7.71 -13.07
CA ALA A 31 3.63 7.63 -12.43
C ALA A 31 3.54 7.17 -10.97
N GLN A 32 2.58 7.71 -10.20
CA GLN A 32 2.40 7.36 -8.79
C GLN A 32 1.97 5.90 -8.62
N VAL A 33 1.03 5.42 -9.45
CA VAL A 33 0.61 4.01 -9.46
C VAL A 33 1.79 3.10 -9.81
N SER A 34 2.62 3.47 -10.78
CA SER A 34 3.81 2.68 -11.13
C SER A 34 4.82 2.61 -9.98
N LEU A 35 5.05 3.73 -9.29
CA LEU A 35 5.94 3.79 -8.12
C LEU A 35 5.41 2.93 -6.97
N ASP A 36 4.14 3.06 -6.62
CA ASP A 36 3.51 2.29 -5.54
C ASP A 36 3.49 0.79 -5.86
N MET A 37 3.25 0.42 -7.12
CA MET A 37 3.29 -0.97 -7.59
C MET A 37 4.70 -1.54 -7.45
N THR A 38 5.71 -0.80 -7.91
CA THR A 38 7.13 -1.20 -7.82
C THR A 38 7.56 -1.36 -6.36
N PHE A 39 7.21 -0.38 -5.53
CA PHE A 39 7.45 -0.42 -4.09
C PHE A 39 6.83 -1.67 -3.45
N PHE A 40 5.55 -1.93 -3.72
CA PHE A 40 4.84 -3.08 -3.15
C PHE A 40 5.55 -4.40 -3.47
N TRP A 41 5.87 -4.65 -4.74
CA TRP A 41 6.48 -5.90 -5.14
C TRP A 41 7.91 -6.05 -4.62
N ALA A 42 8.67 -4.96 -4.55
CA ALA A 42 10.00 -4.97 -3.93
C ALA A 42 9.91 -5.31 -2.43
N MET A 43 8.95 -4.72 -1.72
CA MET A 43 8.76 -4.94 -0.30
C MET A 43 8.22 -6.34 0.02
N ALA A 44 7.44 -6.97 -0.87
CA ALA A 44 6.91 -8.31 -0.65
C ALA A 44 8.00 -9.36 -0.35
N PHE A 45 9.12 -9.32 -1.07
CA PHE A 45 10.27 -10.20 -0.81
C PHE A 45 10.92 -9.91 0.55
N ILE A 46 11.02 -8.63 0.93
CA ILE A 46 11.65 -8.21 2.18
C ILE A 46 10.76 -8.62 3.36
N ALA A 47 9.45 -8.36 3.27
CA ALA A 47 8.46 -8.77 4.27
C ALA A 47 8.49 -10.29 4.48
N ALA A 48 8.44 -11.08 3.41
CA ALA A 48 8.54 -12.53 3.48
C ALA A 48 9.83 -13.00 4.19
N LYS A 49 10.99 -12.38 3.88
CA LYS A 49 12.26 -12.67 4.56
C LYS A 49 12.24 -12.31 6.05
N LYS A 50 11.64 -11.18 6.41
CA LYS A 50 11.51 -10.74 7.81
C LYS A 50 10.63 -11.68 8.62
N ILE A 51 9.49 -12.08 8.05
CA ILE A 51 8.59 -13.10 8.64
C ILE A 51 9.32 -14.42 8.85
N ALA A 52 10.06 -14.90 7.83
CA ALA A 52 10.82 -16.15 7.91
C ALA A 52 11.94 -16.13 8.98
N ARG A 53 12.40 -14.94 9.38
CA ARG A 53 13.40 -14.74 10.44
C ARG A 53 12.79 -14.45 11.80
N SER A 54 11.46 -14.51 11.92
CA SER A 54 10.71 -14.12 13.12
C SER A 54 10.98 -12.68 13.59
N ASP A 55 11.35 -11.80 12.67
CA ASP A 55 11.49 -10.35 12.92
C ASP A 55 10.12 -9.69 12.70
N THR A 56 9.21 -9.96 13.64
CA THR A 56 7.77 -9.67 13.55
C THR A 56 7.47 -8.17 13.53
N ASP A 57 8.27 -7.35 14.22
CA ASP A 57 8.08 -5.90 14.28
C ASP A 57 8.43 -5.26 12.93
N SER A 58 9.58 -5.62 12.35
CA SER A 58 9.95 -5.16 11.01
C SER A 58 8.95 -5.64 9.96
N ALA A 59 8.49 -6.89 10.08
CA ALA A 59 7.49 -7.46 9.19
C ALA A 59 6.16 -6.70 9.29
N PHE A 60 5.70 -6.38 10.50
CA PHE A 60 4.48 -5.61 10.73
C PHE A 60 4.53 -4.24 10.03
N ASP A 61 5.63 -3.50 10.19
CA ASP A 61 5.80 -2.20 9.55
C ASP A 61 5.81 -2.30 8.02
N LEU A 62 6.49 -3.31 7.48
CA LEU A 62 6.49 -3.58 6.04
C LEU A 62 5.09 -3.90 5.52
N LEU A 63 4.33 -4.77 6.20
CA LEU A 63 2.97 -5.11 5.83
C LEU A 63 2.04 -3.89 5.87
N ARG A 64 2.20 -3.02 6.87
CA ARG A 64 1.46 -1.76 6.97
C ARG A 64 1.78 -0.82 5.81
N MET A 65 3.05 -0.66 5.45
CA MET A 65 3.46 0.15 4.31
C MET A 65 2.96 -0.42 2.98
N MET A 66 3.02 -1.74 2.81
CA MET A 66 2.52 -2.45 1.63
C MET A 66 1.00 -2.28 1.47
N ARG A 67 0.22 -2.40 2.55
CA ARG A 67 -1.20 -2.09 2.51
C ARG A 67 -1.43 -0.66 2.04
N GLY A 68 -0.72 0.31 2.61
CA GLY A 68 -0.84 1.72 2.20
C GLY A 68 -0.54 1.94 0.72
N ALA A 69 0.43 1.23 0.14
CA ALA A 69 0.68 1.27 -1.30
C ALA A 69 -0.48 0.69 -2.12
N ARG A 70 -1.02 -0.46 -1.71
CA ARG A 70 -2.20 -1.07 -2.33
C ARG A 70 -3.43 -0.15 -2.28
N ASP A 71 -3.67 0.52 -1.15
CA ASP A 71 -4.80 1.44 -0.98
C ASP A 71 -4.64 2.69 -1.85
N ARG A 72 -3.43 3.27 -1.94
CA ARG A 72 -3.16 4.39 -2.86
C ARG A 72 -3.43 4.00 -4.32
N ILE A 73 -3.00 2.82 -4.75
CA ILE A 73 -3.28 2.31 -6.09
C ILE A 73 -4.80 2.22 -6.33
N GLN A 74 -5.57 1.71 -5.37
CA GLN A 74 -7.02 1.62 -5.48
C GLN A 74 -7.71 2.99 -5.51
N LEU A 75 -7.25 3.96 -4.70
CA LEU A 75 -7.77 5.33 -4.71
C LEU A 75 -7.53 6.01 -6.06
N HIS A 76 -6.32 5.91 -6.59
CA HIS A 76 -5.97 6.43 -7.91
C HIS A 76 -6.82 5.82 -9.03
N ARG A 77 -7.14 4.52 -8.96
CA ARG A 77 -8.01 3.85 -9.94
C ARG A 77 -9.48 4.25 -9.86
N SER A 78 -9.99 4.51 -8.65
CA SER A 78 -11.38 4.91 -8.44
C SER A 78 -11.63 6.39 -8.75
N GLY A 79 -10.58 7.17 -9.04
CA GLY A 79 -10.68 8.63 -9.17
C GLY A 79 -10.99 9.33 -7.84
N THR A 80 -10.91 8.59 -6.73
CA THR A 80 -11.11 9.15 -5.39
C THR A 80 -9.88 9.96 -5.02
N PRO A 81 -10.02 11.24 -4.61
CA PRO A 81 -8.89 12.02 -4.17
C PRO A 81 -8.20 11.33 -3.00
N VAL A 82 -6.87 11.21 -3.09
CA VAL A 82 -6.06 10.68 -1.99
C VAL A 82 -6.25 11.63 -0.80
N PRO A 83 -6.62 11.13 0.40
CA PRO A 83 -6.77 11.97 1.56
C PRO A 83 -5.49 12.77 1.82
N ALA A 84 -5.64 14.06 2.07
CA ALA A 84 -4.51 14.92 2.38
C ALA A 84 -3.80 14.43 3.66
N TRP A 85 -2.49 14.68 3.75
CA TRP A 85 -1.68 14.35 4.92
C TRP A 85 -2.35 14.89 6.20
N GLY A 86 -2.61 14.01 7.17
CA GLY A 86 -3.32 14.35 8.43
C GLY A 86 -4.83 14.09 8.43
N THR A 87 -5.40 13.58 7.33
CA THR A 87 -6.76 13.03 7.36
C THR A 87 -6.69 11.71 8.13
N ILE A 88 -7.37 11.63 9.27
CA ILE A 88 -7.35 10.47 10.15
C ILE A 88 -7.94 9.29 9.35
N PRO A 89 -7.17 8.20 9.11
CA PRO A 89 -7.73 6.98 8.56
C PRO A 89 -8.91 6.56 9.43
N THR A 90 -10.02 6.19 8.81
CA THR A 90 -11.21 5.70 9.51
C THR A 90 -10.81 4.66 10.57
N PRO A 91 -11.40 4.67 11.79
CA PRO A 91 -10.89 3.93 12.95
C PRO A 91 -10.93 2.39 12.87
N HIS A 92 -11.22 1.81 11.71
CA HIS A 92 -11.56 0.40 11.55
C HIS A 92 -10.67 -0.39 10.60
N ASP A 93 -9.53 0.15 10.17
CA ASP A 93 -8.62 -0.64 9.35
C ASP A 93 -7.95 -1.74 10.19
N PRO A 94 -8.14 -3.03 9.85
CA PRO A 94 -7.56 -4.13 10.60
C PRO A 94 -6.04 -4.01 10.57
N LEU A 95 -5.40 -3.98 11.75
CA LEU A 95 -3.95 -3.98 11.85
C LEU A 95 -3.39 -5.30 11.29
N PRO A 96 -2.17 -5.31 10.70
CA PRO A 96 -1.51 -6.56 10.36
C PRO A 96 -1.37 -7.45 11.60
N PRO A 97 -1.42 -8.78 11.45
CA PRO A 97 -1.11 -9.68 12.56
C PRO A 97 0.31 -9.48 13.09
N THR A 98 0.55 -9.91 14.33
CA THR A 98 1.87 -9.83 14.97
C THR A 98 2.60 -11.17 15.02
N ASP A 99 1.91 -12.29 14.80
CA ASP A 99 2.52 -13.62 14.74
C ASP A 99 2.97 -13.99 13.31
N PRO A 100 4.08 -14.73 13.12
CA PRO A 100 4.59 -15.06 11.79
C PRO A 100 3.59 -15.79 10.86
N PRO A 101 2.81 -16.80 11.33
CA PRO A 101 1.79 -17.44 10.50
C PRO A 101 0.71 -16.45 10.01
N GLY A 102 0.20 -15.60 10.91
CA GLY A 102 -0.77 -14.56 10.59
C GLY A 102 -0.21 -13.53 9.62
N GLN A 103 1.02 -13.06 9.84
CA GLN A 103 1.71 -12.12 8.95
C GLN A 103 1.90 -12.68 7.54
N LEU A 104 2.19 -13.99 7.44
CA LEU A 104 2.33 -14.64 6.15
C LEU A 104 0.99 -14.82 5.44
N GLY A 105 -0.08 -15.12 6.19
CA GLY A 105 -1.45 -15.11 5.67
C GLY A 105 -1.82 -13.74 5.10
N TYR A 106 -1.58 -12.69 5.88
CA TYR A 106 -1.83 -11.30 5.50
C TYR A 106 -1.01 -10.87 4.26
N LEU A 107 0.26 -11.28 4.18
CA LEU A 107 1.09 -11.04 3.00
C LEU A 107 0.51 -11.69 1.74
N ARG A 108 -0.01 -12.92 1.86
CA ARG A 108 -0.65 -13.60 0.72
C ARG A 108 -1.92 -12.90 0.27
N GLU A 109 -2.73 -12.41 1.21
CA GLU A 109 -3.93 -11.62 0.91
C GLU A 109 -3.56 -10.34 0.14
N LEU A 110 -2.58 -9.58 0.64
CA LEU A 110 -2.11 -8.37 -0.05
C LEU A 110 -1.59 -8.67 -1.47
N ILE A 111 -0.83 -9.75 -1.64
CA ILE A 111 -0.31 -10.16 -2.96
C ILE A 111 -1.45 -10.57 -3.88
N ALA A 112 -2.44 -11.32 -3.38
CA ALA A 112 -3.60 -11.73 -4.15
C ALA A 112 -4.41 -10.50 -4.61
N ASP A 113 -4.70 -9.58 -3.68
CA ASP A 113 -5.39 -8.33 -3.96
C ASP A 113 -4.70 -7.56 -5.08
N LEU A 114 -3.40 -7.32 -4.97
CA LEU A 114 -2.67 -6.54 -5.97
C LEU A 114 -2.50 -7.28 -7.31
N SER A 115 -2.41 -8.61 -7.27
CA SER A 115 -2.36 -9.44 -8.49
C SER A 115 -3.63 -9.29 -9.33
N THR A 116 -4.80 -9.12 -8.69
CA THR A 116 -6.06 -8.84 -9.43
C THR A 116 -6.03 -7.48 -10.13
N LEU A 117 -5.21 -6.54 -9.66
CA LEU A 117 -5.08 -5.19 -10.20
C LEU A 117 -4.04 -5.10 -11.33
N GLN A 118 -3.17 -6.10 -11.45
CA GLN A 118 -2.04 -6.12 -12.39
C GLN A 118 -2.42 -6.11 -13.89
N PRO A 119 -3.54 -6.71 -14.36
CA PRO A 119 -3.92 -6.71 -15.78
C PRO A 119 -4.12 -5.29 -16.35
N THR A 120 -4.42 -4.32 -15.50
CA THR A 120 -4.72 -2.93 -15.89
C THR A 120 -3.52 -1.97 -15.85
N THR A 121 -2.34 -2.41 -15.39
CA THR A 121 -1.15 -1.55 -15.20
C THR A 121 -0.01 -1.74 -16.20
N ASN A 122 -0.08 -2.74 -17.08
CA ASN A 122 0.92 -2.93 -18.15
C ASN A 122 0.94 -1.75 -19.15
N ALA A 123 -0.18 -1.03 -19.29
CA ALA A 123 -0.26 0.17 -20.12
C ALA A 123 0.35 1.42 -19.46
N VAL A 124 0.71 1.35 -18.17
CA VAL A 124 1.02 2.50 -17.31
C VAL A 124 2.49 2.49 -16.83
N GLY A 125 3.31 1.56 -17.34
CA GLY A 125 4.74 1.51 -17.02
C GLY A 125 5.09 0.84 -15.70
N GLY A 126 4.20 -0.01 -15.16
CA GLY A 126 4.55 -0.90 -14.05
C GLY A 126 5.61 -1.91 -14.48
N LEU A 127 6.84 -1.77 -13.98
CA LEU A 127 8.02 -2.58 -14.35
C LEU A 127 7.96 -4.05 -13.90
N VAL A 128 6.88 -4.47 -13.25
CA VAL A 128 6.81 -5.81 -12.66
C VAL A 128 6.19 -6.78 -13.65
N THR A 129 7.07 -7.58 -14.27
CA THR A 129 6.67 -8.62 -15.21
C THR A 129 5.83 -9.70 -14.54
N PRO A 130 4.95 -10.40 -15.28
CA PRO A 130 4.23 -11.57 -14.75
C PRO A 130 5.16 -12.63 -14.14
N ALA A 131 6.36 -12.77 -14.70
CA ALA A 131 7.39 -13.66 -14.18
C ALA A 131 7.88 -13.27 -12.78
N ALA A 132 8.05 -11.96 -12.52
CA ALA A 132 8.43 -11.46 -11.20
C ALA A 132 7.34 -11.75 -10.14
N VAL A 133 6.06 -11.57 -10.51
CA VAL A 133 4.94 -11.92 -9.62
C VAL A 133 4.87 -13.41 -9.33
N ALA A 134 5.04 -14.25 -10.37
CA ALA A 134 5.11 -15.70 -10.19
C ALA A 134 6.27 -16.11 -9.26
N ALA A 135 7.43 -15.48 -9.40
CA ALA A 135 8.59 -15.73 -8.54
C ALA A 135 8.32 -15.34 -7.06
N ILE A 136 7.64 -14.21 -6.82
CA ILE A 136 7.24 -13.77 -5.48
C ILE A 136 6.27 -14.78 -4.86
N ASN A 137 5.25 -15.19 -5.60
CA ASN A 137 4.28 -16.19 -5.14
C ASN A 137 4.96 -17.50 -4.78
N ALA A 138 5.86 -18.00 -5.62
CA ALA A 138 6.63 -19.21 -5.36
C ALA A 138 7.52 -19.08 -4.11
N PHE A 139 8.15 -17.92 -3.90
CA PHE A 139 8.99 -17.64 -2.74
C PHE A 139 8.17 -17.64 -1.44
N VAL A 140 7.04 -16.95 -1.42
CA VAL A 140 6.14 -16.89 -0.26
C VAL A 140 5.59 -18.28 0.07
N GLN A 141 5.21 -19.08 -0.93
CA GLN A 141 4.80 -20.47 -0.71
C GLN A 141 5.92 -21.34 -0.14
N ARG A 142 7.18 -21.10 -0.52
CA ARG A 142 8.32 -21.84 0.03
C ARG A 142 8.49 -21.57 1.52
N ILE A 143 8.47 -20.30 1.92
CA ILE A 143 8.56 -19.90 3.34
C ILE A 143 7.40 -20.47 4.15
N SER A 144 6.20 -20.48 3.56
CA SER A 144 4.99 -21.02 4.20
C SER A 144 5.17 -22.48 4.65
N ARG A 145 5.81 -23.30 3.80
CA ARG A 145 6.08 -24.71 4.12
C ARG A 145 7.13 -24.88 5.22
N GLN A 146 8.09 -23.96 5.32
CA GLN A 146 9.15 -24.01 6.33
C GLN A 146 8.65 -23.66 7.73
N LEU A 147 7.60 -22.84 7.85
CA LEU A 147 7.02 -22.46 9.13
C LEU A 147 6.02 -23.50 9.69
N GLN A 148 5.70 -24.55 8.93
CA GLN A 148 4.79 -25.63 9.32
C GLN A 148 5.51 -26.89 9.84
N THR A 149 6.85 -26.92 9.72
CA THR A 149 7.74 -27.99 10.19
C THR A 149 8.46 -27.56 11.45
#